data_AF-A0A935Z0R5-F1
#
_entry.id   AF-A0A935Z0R5-F1
#
_cell.length_a   1.000
_cell.length_b   1.000
_cell.length_c   1.000
_cell.angle_alpha   90.00
_cell.angle_beta   90.00
_cell.angle_gamma   90.00
#
_symmetry.space_group_name_H-M   'P 1'
#
loop_
_entity.id
_entity.type
_entity.pdbx_description
1 polymer ?
#
loop_
_entity_poly.entity_id
_entity_poly.type
_entity_poly.pdbx_seq_one_letter_code
_entity_poly.pdbx_strand_id
1 'polypeptide(L)'
;MLNKGCSNIPRELGDWITILGKSLPLRAVGTCLELLVGAMLTRSGFVTQSWVMLSTQKHWTSYYKCLRQGKWSWLSLARAFVRVVIQQVGGEIIYLAIDDTLVLRSSEKAPASQIHHQHGNKPNLARFVRGQCWVTLAQIARREKRK
;
A
#
# COMPACT_ATOMS: atom_id res chain seq x y z
N MET A 1 -21.64 -11.48 -26.75
CA MET A 1 -21.72 -11.59 -25.28
C MET A 1 -21.56 -10.18 -24.71
N LEU A 2 -22.62 -9.62 -24.14
CA LEU A 2 -22.66 -8.25 -23.64
C LEU A 2 -21.82 -8.14 -22.36
N ASN A 3 -20.72 -7.39 -22.43
CA ASN A 3 -19.97 -6.95 -21.25
C ASN A 3 -20.86 -6.04 -20.40
N LYS A 4 -21.57 -6.61 -19.42
CA LYS A 4 -22.08 -5.85 -18.26
C LYS A 4 -20.88 -5.47 -17.38
N GLY A 5 -20.06 -4.56 -17.87
CA GLY A 5 -18.89 -4.04 -17.16
C GLY A 5 -19.27 -2.90 -16.24
N CYS A 6 -19.19 -3.14 -14.93
CA CYS A 6 -19.15 -2.17 -13.83
C CYS A 6 -20.34 -1.20 -13.69
N SER A 7 -21.54 -1.72 -13.42
CA SER A 7 -22.66 -0.86 -13.01
C SER A 7 -22.60 -0.34 -11.57
N ASN A 8 -21.62 -0.70 -10.74
CA ASN A 8 -21.55 -0.26 -9.33
C ASN A 8 -20.11 -0.16 -8.76
N ILE A 9 -19.15 0.45 -9.45
CA ILE A 9 -17.95 0.92 -8.75
C ILE A 9 -18.34 2.24 -8.05
N PRO A 10 -18.21 2.36 -6.71
CA PRO A 10 -18.44 3.63 -6.04
C PRO A 10 -17.62 4.73 -6.70
N ARG A 11 -18.23 5.88 -6.99
CA ARG A 11 -17.57 6.97 -7.71
C ARG A 11 -16.27 7.39 -7.00
N GLU A 12 -16.31 7.40 -5.68
CA GLU A 12 -15.19 7.69 -4.80
C GLU A 12 -14.01 6.76 -5.07
N LEU A 13 -14.27 5.45 -5.17
CA LEU A 13 -13.23 4.48 -5.49
C LEU A 13 -12.63 4.70 -6.88
N GLY A 14 -13.47 5.05 -7.87
CA GLY A 14 -13.01 5.40 -9.22
C GLY A 14 -12.12 6.64 -9.25
N ASP A 15 -12.47 7.68 -8.49
CA ASP A 15 -11.68 8.91 -8.36
C ASP A 15 -10.34 8.63 -7.67
N TRP A 16 -10.32 7.84 -6.59
CA TRP A 16 -9.10 7.47 -5.89
C TRP A 16 -8.16 6.66 -6.79
N ILE A 17 -8.68 5.65 -7.50
CA ILE A 17 -7.92 4.86 -8.46
C ILE A 17 -7.31 5.75 -9.55
N THR A 18 -8.07 6.74 -10.02
CA THR A 18 -7.61 7.69 -11.05
C THR A 18 -6.47 8.57 -10.52
N ILE A 19 -6.59 9.11 -9.31
CA ILE A 19 -5.56 9.94 -8.68
C ILE A 19 -4.28 9.13 -8.46
N LEU A 20 -4.40 7.92 -7.94
CA LEU A 20 -3.26 7.01 -7.73
C LEU A 20 -2.64 6.60 -9.06
N GLY A 21 -3.45 6.25 -10.07
CA GLY A 21 -2.98 5.85 -11.39
C GLY A 21 -2.16 6.92 -12.10
N LYS A 22 -2.50 8.21 -11.93
CA LYS A 22 -1.73 9.34 -12.47
C LYS A 22 -0.30 9.45 -11.92
N SER A 23 -0.01 8.84 -10.77
CA SER A 23 1.34 8.80 -10.19
C SER A 23 2.23 7.70 -10.80
N LEU A 24 1.65 6.82 -11.62
CA LEU A 24 2.31 5.67 -12.22
C LEU A 24 2.48 5.86 -13.73
N PRO A 25 3.50 5.25 -14.36
CA PRO A 25 3.59 5.15 -15.81
C PRO A 25 2.37 4.40 -16.36
N LEU A 26 1.82 4.86 -17.48
CA LEU A 26 0.61 4.28 -18.10
C LEU A 26 0.69 2.75 -18.27
N ARG A 27 1.87 2.23 -18.63
CA ARG A 27 2.10 0.78 -18.81
C ARG A 27 2.03 -0.04 -17.52
N ALA A 28 2.28 0.60 -16.37
CA ALA A 28 2.31 -0.01 -15.05
C ALA A 28 0.94 0.05 -14.35
N VAL A 29 0.10 1.05 -14.67
CA VAL A 29 -1.19 1.32 -14.01
C VAL A 29 -2.03 0.06 -13.83
N GLY A 30 -2.36 -0.66 -14.91
CA GLY A 30 -3.20 -1.86 -14.81
C GLY A 30 -2.61 -2.93 -13.89
N THR A 31 -1.31 -3.20 -14.04
CA THR A 31 -0.56 -4.18 -13.24
C THR A 31 -0.57 -3.81 -11.75
N CYS A 32 -0.38 -2.54 -11.42
CA CYS A 32 -0.41 -2.05 -10.03
C CYS A 32 -1.82 -2.08 -9.44
N LEU A 33 -2.84 -1.70 -10.22
CA LEU A 33 -4.23 -1.69 -9.77
C LEU A 33 -4.75 -3.10 -9.49
N GLU A 34 -4.44 -4.07 -10.35
CA GLU A 34 -4.76 -5.47 -10.09
C GLU A 34 -4.11 -5.95 -8.78
N LEU A 35 -2.82 -5.66 -8.55
CA LEU A 35 -2.18 -6.02 -7.28
C LEU A 35 -2.81 -5.32 -6.08
N LEU A 36 -3.17 -4.05 -6.21
CA LEU A 36 -3.81 -3.28 -5.13
C LEU A 36 -5.17 -3.91 -4.76
N VAL A 37 -5.99 -4.23 -5.76
CA VAL A 37 -7.28 -4.90 -5.54
C VAL A 37 -7.08 -6.29 -4.94
N GLY A 38 -6.14 -7.07 -5.47
CA GLY A 38 -5.79 -8.38 -4.91
C GLY A 38 -5.31 -8.28 -3.45
N ALA A 39 -4.53 -7.24 -3.12
CA ALA A 39 -4.06 -6.99 -1.76
C ALA A 39 -5.20 -6.59 -0.82
N MET A 40 -6.18 -5.82 -1.29
CA MET A 40 -7.38 -5.49 -0.50
C MET A 40 -8.26 -6.70 -0.21
N LEU A 41 -8.27 -7.70 -1.12
CA LEU A 41 -9.05 -8.92 -0.97
C LEU A 41 -8.32 -10.03 -0.20
N THR A 42 -7.01 -9.91 -0.01
CA THR A 42 -6.18 -10.92 0.68
C THR A 42 -5.77 -10.45 2.08
N ARG A 43 -5.77 -11.36 3.05
CA ARG A 43 -5.38 -11.05 4.45
C ARG A 43 -3.92 -11.36 4.78
N SER A 44 -3.17 -11.88 3.82
CA SER A 44 -1.86 -12.48 4.09
C SER A 44 -0.66 -11.55 3.92
N GLY A 45 -0.85 -10.44 3.18
CA GLY A 45 0.23 -9.52 2.83
C GLY A 45 1.23 -10.06 1.80
N PHE A 46 1.01 -11.25 1.22
CA PHE A 46 1.87 -11.80 0.18
C PHE A 46 1.40 -11.40 -1.23
N VAL A 47 2.28 -10.74 -2.00
CA VAL A 47 2.01 -10.31 -3.38
C VAL A 47 1.54 -11.45 -4.27
N THR A 48 2.11 -12.65 -4.13
CA THR A 48 1.72 -13.81 -4.93
C THR A 48 0.28 -14.23 -4.65
N GLN A 49 -0.18 -14.14 -3.40
CA GLN A 49 -1.58 -14.45 -3.08
C GLN A 49 -2.52 -13.35 -3.59
N SER A 50 -2.10 -12.09 -3.53
CA SER A 50 -2.85 -10.98 -4.16
C SER A 50 -2.99 -11.18 -5.67
N TRP A 51 -1.94 -11.67 -6.35
CA TRP A 51 -1.98 -12.01 -7.77
C TRP A 51 -2.94 -13.17 -8.08
N VAL A 52 -2.86 -14.28 -7.33
CA VAL A 52 -3.76 -15.45 -7.54
C VAL A 52 -5.23 -15.13 -7.23
N MET A 53 -5.51 -14.15 -6.37
CA MET A 53 -6.87 -13.76 -5.99
C MET A 53 -7.70 -13.20 -7.14
N LEU A 54 -7.05 -12.73 -8.22
CA LEU A 54 -7.72 -12.12 -9.36
C LEU A 54 -7.45 -12.90 -10.65
N SER A 55 -8.40 -12.82 -11.59
CA SER A 55 -8.17 -13.22 -12.99
C SER A 55 -7.30 -12.17 -13.70
N THR A 56 -6.01 -12.17 -13.38
CA THR A 56 -5.05 -11.17 -13.87
C THR A 56 -4.76 -11.31 -15.35
N GLN A 57 -4.56 -10.18 -16.04
CA GLN A 57 -4.35 -10.19 -17.50
C GLN A 57 -2.93 -10.58 -17.93
N LYS A 58 -1.94 -10.48 -17.04
CA LYS A 58 -0.53 -10.73 -17.37
C LYS A 58 0.04 -11.92 -16.60
N HIS A 59 1.19 -12.42 -17.05
CA HIS A 59 1.95 -13.42 -16.31
C HIS A 59 2.59 -12.82 -15.05
N TRP A 60 2.78 -13.64 -14.00
CA TRP A 60 3.43 -13.26 -12.73
C TRP A 60 4.71 -12.42 -12.92
N THR A 61 5.54 -12.79 -13.89
CA THR A 61 6.81 -12.09 -14.20
C THR A 61 6.61 -10.60 -14.47
N SER A 62 5.47 -10.18 -15.05
CA SER A 62 5.16 -8.77 -15.29
C SER A 62 4.93 -7.99 -13.98
N TYR A 63 4.20 -8.59 -13.03
CA TYR A 63 3.96 -8.02 -11.70
C TYR A 63 5.25 -7.92 -10.90
N TYR A 64 6.03 -9.00 -10.90
CA TYR A 64 7.34 -9.02 -10.26
C TYR A 64 8.28 -7.94 -10.83
N LYS A 65 8.37 -7.82 -12.16
CA LYS A 65 9.15 -6.76 -12.81
C LYS A 65 8.62 -5.37 -12.48
N CYS A 66 7.30 -5.19 -12.40
CA CYS A 66 6.70 -3.91 -12.02
C CYS A 66 7.15 -3.46 -10.62
N LEU A 67 7.16 -4.38 -9.65
CA LEU A 67 7.56 -4.07 -8.27
C LEU A 67 9.07 -3.92 -8.09
N ARG A 68 9.86 -4.81 -8.70
CA ARG A 68 11.33 -4.86 -8.48
C ARG A 68 12.12 -3.96 -9.43
N GLN A 69 11.69 -3.85 -10.68
CA GLN A 69 12.42 -3.18 -11.77
C GLN A 69 11.63 -2.02 -12.38
N GLY A 70 10.43 -1.74 -11.86
CA GLY A 70 9.57 -0.68 -12.38
C GLY A 70 10.22 0.69 -12.20
N LYS A 71 10.22 1.48 -13.28
CA LYS A 71 10.66 2.89 -13.23
C LYS A 71 9.48 3.77 -12.83
N TRP A 72 9.13 3.76 -11.54
CA TRP A 72 8.11 4.63 -10.97
C TRP A 72 8.50 5.04 -9.56
N SER A 73 8.02 6.20 -9.14
CA SER A 73 8.36 6.78 -7.84
C SER A 73 7.34 6.35 -6.80
N TRP A 74 7.77 5.51 -5.85
CA TRP A 74 6.95 5.16 -4.69
C TRP A 74 6.56 6.41 -3.89
N LEU A 75 7.41 7.44 -3.86
CA LEU A 75 7.13 8.70 -3.19
C LEU A 75 6.02 9.50 -3.89
N SER A 76 5.98 9.48 -5.23
CA SER A 76 4.89 10.10 -5.99
C SER A 76 3.55 9.42 -5.71
N LEU A 77 3.55 8.08 -5.63
CA LEU A 77 2.37 7.30 -5.26
C LEU A 77 1.93 7.59 -3.82
N ALA A 78 2.88 7.64 -2.87
CA ALA A 78 2.59 7.97 -1.48
C ALA A 78 1.99 9.38 -1.33
N ARG A 79 2.53 10.37 -2.04
CA ARG A 79 1.97 11.74 -2.07
C ARG A 79 0.56 11.77 -2.66
N ALA A 80 0.30 11.00 -3.72
CA ALA A 80 -1.03 10.88 -4.29
C ALA A 80 -2.02 10.25 -3.29
N PHE A 81 -1.59 9.23 -2.55
CA PHE A 81 -2.39 8.61 -1.50
C PHE A 81 -2.70 9.57 -0.35
N VAL A 82 -1.71 10.34 0.13
CA VAL A 82 -1.92 11.38 1.15
C VAL A 82 -2.93 12.43 0.68
N ARG A 83 -2.86 12.86 -0.59
CA ARG A 83 -3.86 13.79 -1.16
C ARG A 83 -5.27 13.20 -1.12
N VAL A 84 -5.43 11.92 -1.48
CA VAL A 84 -6.73 11.24 -1.40
C VAL A 84 -7.24 11.23 0.05
N VAL A 85 -6.39 10.85 1.00
CA VAL A 85 -6.77 10.77 2.43
C VAL A 85 -7.19 12.13 2.97
N ILE A 86 -6.43 13.19 2.67
CA ILE A 86 -6.77 14.57 3.05
C ILE A 86 -8.07 15.04 2.39
N GLN A 87 -8.32 14.70 1.12
CA GLN A 87 -9.57 15.07 0.44
C GLN A 87 -10.80 14.38 1.03
N GLN A 88 -10.66 13.17 1.58
CA GLN A 88 -11.78 12.41 2.13
C GLN A 88 -12.14 12.80 3.56
N VAL A 89 -11.15 13.19 4.35
CA VAL A 89 -11.33 13.39 5.80
C VAL A 89 -10.82 14.76 6.27
N GLY A 90 -10.52 15.64 5.33
CA GLY A 90 -9.98 16.97 5.60
C GLY A 90 -10.95 17.89 6.33
N GLY A 91 -10.37 18.94 6.88
CA GLY A 91 -11.05 20.06 7.52
C GLY A 91 -10.10 21.24 7.55
N GLU A 92 -10.45 22.29 8.28
CA GLU A 92 -9.56 23.45 8.47
C GLU A 92 -8.23 23.07 9.14
N ILE A 93 -8.27 22.07 10.03
CA ILE A 93 -7.11 21.53 10.74
C ILE A 93 -6.96 20.04 10.43
N ILE A 94 -5.76 19.62 10.05
CA ILE A 94 -5.42 18.22 9.75
C ILE A 94 -4.50 17.68 10.85
N TYR A 95 -4.97 16.68 11.58
CA TYR A 95 -4.17 15.97 12.59
C TYR A 95 -3.51 14.75 11.96
N LEU A 96 -2.19 14.67 12.06
CA LEU A 96 -1.38 13.56 11.55
C LEU A 96 -0.62 12.90 12.71
N ALA A 97 -0.61 11.57 12.74
CA ALA A 97 0.24 10.77 13.60
C ALA A 97 1.34 10.11 12.79
N ILE A 98 2.56 10.10 13.33
CA ILE A 98 3.73 9.43 12.76
C ILE A 98 4.25 8.46 13.81
N ASP A 99 4.48 7.22 13.41
CA ASP A 99 5.05 6.18 14.25
C ASP A 99 6.03 5.34 13.43
N ASP A 100 7.15 4.94 14.03
CA ASP A 100 8.10 4.02 13.45
C ASP A 100 7.95 2.62 14.06
N THR A 101 7.72 1.64 13.19
CA THR A 101 7.56 0.24 13.59
C THR A 101 8.72 -0.59 13.06
N LEU A 102 9.44 -1.25 13.97
CA LEU A 102 10.45 -2.23 13.60
C LEU A 102 9.79 -3.55 13.16
N VAL A 103 9.83 -3.83 11.86
CA VAL A 103 9.34 -5.10 11.30
C VAL A 103 10.49 -6.09 11.22
N LEU A 104 10.39 -7.19 11.97
CA LEU A 104 11.43 -8.22 11.99
C LEU A 104 11.63 -8.85 10.61
N ARG A 105 12.90 -9.14 10.29
CA ARG A 105 13.29 -9.77 9.02
C ARG A 105 14.26 -10.90 9.30
N SER A 106 14.05 -12.03 8.63
CA SER A 106 14.97 -13.17 8.66
C SER A 106 16.12 -13.05 7.64
N SER A 107 16.03 -12.11 6.69
CA SER A 107 16.98 -11.99 5.57
C SER A 107 17.46 -10.56 5.36
N GLU A 108 18.68 -10.43 4.86
CA GLU A 108 19.28 -9.17 4.39
C GLU A 108 18.76 -8.72 3.03
N LYS A 109 18.07 -9.60 2.29
CA LYS A 109 17.54 -9.30 0.94
C LYS A 109 16.43 -8.26 0.95
N ALA A 110 15.77 -8.05 2.09
CA ALA A 110 14.74 -7.02 2.20
C ALA A 110 15.37 -5.62 2.17
N PRO A 111 14.75 -4.64 1.50
CA PRO A 111 15.28 -3.27 1.44
C PRO A 111 15.50 -2.70 2.85
N ALA A 112 16.63 -2.04 3.08
CA ALA A 112 16.98 -1.45 4.38
C ALA A 112 16.87 -2.43 5.57
N SER A 113 17.07 -3.74 5.34
CA SER A 113 17.12 -4.75 6.40
C SER A 113 18.46 -4.67 7.13
N GLN A 114 18.44 -4.18 8.36
CA GLN A 114 19.63 -3.94 9.17
C GLN A 114 19.44 -4.46 10.60
N ILE A 115 20.51 -4.42 11.40
CA ILE A 115 20.44 -4.73 12.83
C ILE A 115 20.01 -3.47 13.57
N HIS A 116 18.91 -3.55 14.30
CA HIS A 116 18.33 -2.46 15.08
C HIS A 116 18.30 -2.81 16.56
N HIS A 117 18.50 -1.80 17.41
CA HIS A 117 18.22 -1.92 18.83
C HIS A 117 16.71 -1.94 19.06
N GLN A 118 16.22 -2.93 19.80
CA GLN A 118 14.80 -3.06 20.09
C GLN A 118 14.47 -2.46 21.46
N HIS A 119 13.65 -1.41 21.48
CA HIS A 119 13.28 -0.68 22.69
C HIS A 119 12.17 -1.32 23.52
N GLY A 120 11.44 -2.30 22.97
CA GLY A 120 10.23 -2.87 23.59
C GLY A 120 10.45 -3.87 24.73
N ASN A 121 11.71 -4.11 25.15
CA ASN A 121 12.13 -5.02 26.24
C ASN A 121 11.32 -6.34 26.32
N LYS A 122 11.07 -6.98 25.16
CA LYS A 122 10.25 -8.20 25.09
C LYS A 122 11.09 -9.39 25.56
N PRO A 123 10.62 -10.21 26.54
CA PRO A 123 11.42 -11.31 27.10
C PRO A 123 11.91 -12.33 26.07
N ASN A 124 11.12 -12.57 25.03
CA ASN A 124 11.40 -13.56 23.99
C ASN A 124 12.13 -12.99 22.76
N LEU A 125 12.68 -11.78 22.85
CA LEU A 125 13.35 -11.13 21.73
C LEU A 125 14.71 -10.59 22.17
N ALA A 126 15.73 -10.76 21.33
CA ALA A 126 17.07 -10.27 21.61
C ALA A 126 17.11 -8.73 21.62
N ARG A 127 18.05 -8.14 22.38
CA ARG A 127 18.23 -6.68 22.46
C ARG A 127 18.50 -6.02 21.10
N PHE A 128 19.18 -6.74 20.22
CA PHE A 128 19.41 -6.34 18.83
C PHE A 128 18.80 -7.38 17.90
N VAL A 129 18.00 -6.92 16.95
CA VAL A 129 17.31 -7.79 16.00
C VAL A 129 17.47 -7.28 14.59
N ARG A 130 17.46 -8.21 13.63
CA ARG A 130 17.38 -7.85 12.23
C ARG A 130 15.96 -7.44 11.88
N GLY A 131 15.81 -6.29 11.26
CA GLY A 131 14.52 -5.78 10.87
C GLY A 131 14.61 -4.68 9.85
N GLN A 132 13.44 -4.17 9.48
CA GLN A 132 13.26 -3.02 8.63
C GLN A 132 12.39 -2.02 9.38
N CYS A 133 12.85 -0.77 9.48
CA CYS A 133 12.07 0.29 10.11
C CYS A 133 11.01 0.79 9.13
N TRP A 134 9.74 0.65 9.47
CA TRP A 134 8.61 1.16 8.69
C TRP A 134 8.10 2.43 9.35
N VAL A 135 8.06 3.52 8.60
CA VAL A 135 7.41 4.75 9.07
C VAL A 135 5.97 4.72 8.59
N THR A 136 5.05 4.82 9.54
CA THR A 136 3.61 4.90 9.28
C THR A 136 3.16 6.33 9.47
N LEU A 137 2.37 6.83 8.52
CA LEU A 137 1.67 8.10 8.62
C LEU A 137 0.18 7.82 8.64
N ALA A 138 -0.53 8.35 9.63
CA ALA A 138 -1.98 8.21 9.76
C ALA A 138 -2.63 9.58 9.90
N GLN A 139 -3.76 9.80 9.23
CA GLN A 139 -4.63 10.95 9.49
C GLN A 139 -5.61 10.58 10.60
N ILE A 140 -5.69 11.41 11.64
CA ILE A 140 -6.66 11.26 12.71
C ILE A 140 -7.96 11.94 12.29
N ALA A 141 -9.03 11.17 12.30
CA ALA A 141 -10.35 11.58 11.87
C ALA A 141 -11.37 11.45 13.00
N ARG A 142 -12.19 12.47 13.21
CA ARG A 142 -13.37 12.32 14.08
C ARG A 142 -14.51 11.77 13.23
N ARG A 143 -15.11 10.67 13.69
CA ARG A 143 -16.33 10.16 13.08
C ARG A 143 -17.48 11.11 13.42
N GLU A 144 -17.99 11.82 12.42
CA GLU A 144 -19.28 12.51 12.58
C GLU A 144 -20.39 11.46 12.70
N LYS A 145 -21.29 11.66 13.67
CA LYS A 145 -22.50 10.85 13.76
C LYS A 145 -23.36 11.17 12.53
N ARG A 146 -23.59 10.17 11.67
CA ARG A 146 -24.63 10.29 10.64
C ARG A 146 -25.95 10.57 11.36
N LYS A 147 -26.57 11.72 11.05
CA LYS A 147 -27.95 12.02 11.43
C LYS A 147 -28.90 11.09 10.69
#